data_AF-A0A6P8TQW1-F1
#
_entry.id   AF-A0A6P8TQW1-F1
#
_cell.length_a   1.000
_cell.length_b   1.000
_cell.length_c   1.000
_cell.angle_alpha   90.00
_cell.angle_beta   90.00
_cell.angle_gamma   90.00
#
_symmetry.space_group_name_H-M   'P 1'
#
loop_
_entity.id
_entity.type
_entity.pdbx_description
1 polymer ?
#
loop_
_entity_poly.entity_id
_entity_poly.type
_entity_poly.pdbx_seq_one_letter_code
_entity_poly.pdbx_strand_id
1 'polypeptide(L)'
;MTEEKSTHQGEISDLKDMLDVKERKVNVLQKKIENLQDQLRDKEKQLSGLKDRVKSLQTDTSNTDTALGTLEEALADKERIIERLKDQREKEEKEKGDEAESSKKELKELREKVSHLQADLADRETSVLDLKEKASSLASNTLKKDNRLKTLEIGLEQKKEECVKLENQLKKAQNAGADSHTSSELSERISGLEEEVSQHKDDAARAQSEVERLLEILREMENEKNDKEKKINELERQIKDQSKKMSNLKHMEQLEKSRNAQLMDDAKKREDNLNQSSQQIKDSLRQKEERIEELEEALRESVQITAEREVVLAQEEHSRTHSEKQVDDLLVAMEKVKQELDVMKAKLSSTQLSLAEKEGHLTSLRAERRKHLEEVLEMKQEALLAAISEKDANIALLELSSSKKKKTQDEVAALKREKDGLVHQLKQQTQNRMKLMSDNYEDEHLKVSSPSSEQPNNHKPSPDQILSPLLDLNQNRSKLKLYISHLTSLCQERDPIILQDFAPPPAYHRSDSASWHTQLQSMTREQMEAELEQCEREGAELQDYANQVLQQIAERCPDILEQVVNALEDSC
;
A
#
# COMPACT_ATOMS: atom_id res chain seq x y z
N MET A 1 -108.29 78.03 -87.62
CA MET A 1 -109.02 77.01 -86.84
C MET A 1 -108.64 75.56 -87.20
N THR A 2 -108.80 75.07 -88.43
CA THR A 2 -108.52 73.65 -88.78
C THR A 2 -107.03 73.35 -89.02
N GLU A 3 -106.30 74.25 -89.68
CA GLU A 3 -104.85 74.10 -89.90
C GLU A 3 -104.05 74.24 -88.60
N GLU A 4 -104.35 75.24 -87.78
CA GLU A 4 -103.72 75.43 -86.46
C GLU A 4 -103.91 74.22 -85.54
N LYS A 5 -105.08 73.57 -85.58
CA LYS A 5 -105.35 72.33 -84.81
C LYS A 5 -104.49 71.16 -85.29
N SER A 6 -104.23 71.06 -86.59
CA SER A 6 -103.35 70.03 -87.16
C SER A 6 -101.89 70.29 -86.79
N THR A 7 -101.44 71.54 -86.82
CA THR A 7 -100.08 71.93 -86.40
C THR A 7 -99.87 71.65 -84.92
N HIS A 8 -100.80 72.06 -84.05
CA HIS A 8 -100.73 71.77 -82.61
C HIS A 8 -100.77 70.27 -82.31
N GLN A 9 -101.52 69.48 -83.10
CA GLN A 9 -101.53 68.02 -82.94
C GLN A 9 -100.16 67.38 -83.30
N GLY A 10 -99.48 67.92 -84.32
CA GLY A 10 -98.11 67.53 -84.68
C GLY A 10 -97.11 67.86 -83.57
N GLU A 11 -97.14 69.09 -83.06
CA GLU A 11 -96.29 69.53 -81.94
C GLU A 11 -96.49 68.68 -80.68
N ILE A 12 -97.73 68.31 -80.36
CA ILE A 12 -98.05 67.41 -79.24
C ILE A 12 -97.47 66.00 -79.47
N SER A 13 -97.50 65.49 -80.70
CA SER A 13 -96.90 64.20 -81.03
C SER A 13 -95.38 64.24 -80.85
N ASP A 14 -94.71 65.28 -81.37
CA ASP A 14 -93.26 65.45 -81.25
C ASP A 14 -92.82 65.61 -79.79
N LEU A 15 -93.60 66.34 -78.98
CA LEU A 15 -93.34 66.47 -77.55
C LEU A 15 -93.50 65.15 -76.78
N LYS A 16 -94.45 64.28 -77.17
CA LYS A 16 -94.59 62.94 -76.60
C LYS A 16 -93.41 62.04 -76.97
N ASP A 17 -93.01 62.02 -78.23
CA ASP A 17 -91.83 61.26 -78.66
C ASP A 17 -90.56 61.75 -77.95
N MET A 18 -90.42 63.07 -77.77
CA MET A 18 -89.32 63.64 -77.00
C MET A 18 -89.38 63.24 -75.51
N LEU A 19 -90.56 63.19 -74.90
CA LEU A 19 -90.75 62.74 -73.53
C LEU A 19 -90.38 61.25 -73.38
N ASP A 20 -90.85 60.39 -74.28
CA ASP A 20 -90.52 58.96 -74.32
C ASP A 20 -89.01 58.72 -74.43
N VAL A 21 -88.32 59.49 -75.30
CA VAL A 21 -86.86 59.42 -75.42
C VAL A 21 -86.17 59.85 -74.12
N LYS A 22 -86.66 60.91 -73.47
CA LYS A 22 -86.13 61.38 -72.18
C LYS A 22 -86.36 60.35 -71.08
N GLU A 23 -87.53 59.72 -71.00
CA GLU A 23 -87.83 58.66 -70.04
C GLU A 23 -86.94 57.44 -70.23
N ARG A 24 -86.75 56.97 -71.47
CA ARG A 24 -85.80 55.88 -71.77
C ARG A 24 -84.38 56.26 -71.35
N LYS A 25 -83.95 57.50 -71.59
CA LYS A 25 -82.63 57.99 -71.16
C LYS A 25 -82.49 58.03 -69.64
N VAL A 26 -83.52 58.47 -68.92
CA VAL A 26 -83.57 58.43 -67.45
C VAL A 26 -83.47 57.00 -66.94
N ASN A 27 -84.23 56.06 -67.51
CA ASN A 27 -84.18 54.65 -67.12
C ASN A 27 -82.79 54.02 -67.34
N VAL A 28 -82.12 54.34 -68.46
CA VAL A 28 -80.75 53.88 -68.73
C VAL A 28 -79.76 54.47 -67.72
N LEU A 29 -79.90 55.77 -67.40
CA LEU A 29 -79.04 56.42 -66.41
C LEU A 29 -79.27 55.88 -65.00
N GLN A 30 -80.52 55.60 -64.62
CA GLN A 30 -80.85 54.95 -63.34
C GLN A 30 -80.20 53.57 -63.21
N LYS A 31 -80.33 52.72 -64.23
CA LYS A 31 -79.65 51.41 -64.25
C LYS A 31 -78.13 51.54 -64.17
N LYS A 32 -77.56 52.58 -64.80
CA LYS A 32 -76.12 52.85 -64.73
C LYS A 32 -75.69 53.31 -63.33
N ILE A 33 -76.51 54.10 -62.65
CA ILE A 33 -76.27 54.52 -61.27
C ILE A 33 -76.34 53.30 -60.33
N GLU A 34 -77.36 52.45 -60.47
CA GLU A 34 -77.52 51.24 -59.66
C GLU A 34 -76.32 50.30 -59.81
N ASN A 35 -75.90 50.00 -61.05
CA ASN A 35 -74.71 49.19 -61.31
C ASN A 35 -73.42 49.81 -60.72
N LEU A 36 -73.27 51.13 -60.79
CA LEU A 36 -72.12 51.81 -60.16
C LEU A 36 -72.18 51.74 -58.63
N GLN A 37 -73.37 51.81 -58.03
CA GLN A 37 -73.57 51.63 -56.59
C GLN A 37 -73.25 50.20 -56.14
N ASP A 38 -73.62 49.19 -56.92
CA ASP A 38 -73.27 47.79 -56.68
C ASP A 38 -71.75 47.57 -56.74
N GLN A 39 -71.10 48.10 -57.78
CA GLN A 39 -69.65 48.02 -57.91
C GLN A 39 -68.93 48.72 -56.75
N LEU A 40 -69.44 49.86 -56.28
CA LEU A 40 -68.88 50.56 -55.13
C LEU A 40 -69.00 49.70 -53.87
N ARG A 41 -70.17 49.08 -53.61
CA ARG A 41 -70.38 48.17 -52.47
C ARG A 41 -69.44 46.97 -52.51
N ASP A 42 -69.24 46.37 -53.68
CA ASP A 42 -68.30 45.26 -53.84
C ASP A 42 -66.85 45.70 -53.56
N LYS A 43 -66.47 46.91 -54.01
CA LYS A 43 -65.15 47.47 -53.73
C LYS A 43 -64.94 47.79 -52.25
N GLU A 44 -65.96 48.31 -51.57
CA GLU A 44 -65.93 48.54 -50.13
C GLU A 44 -65.75 47.23 -49.35
N LYS A 45 -66.45 46.16 -49.75
CA LYS A 45 -66.29 44.83 -49.16
C LYS A 45 -64.89 44.26 -49.39
N GLN A 46 -64.34 44.39 -50.61
CA GLN A 46 -62.96 44.01 -50.92
C GLN A 46 -61.96 44.80 -50.06
N LEU A 47 -62.17 46.11 -49.90
CA LEU A 47 -61.31 46.98 -49.09
C LEU A 47 -61.37 46.62 -47.60
N SER A 48 -62.54 46.24 -47.09
CA SER A 48 -62.67 45.73 -45.72
C SER A 48 -61.88 44.42 -45.54
N GLY A 49 -62.02 43.47 -46.46
CA GLY A 49 -61.27 42.20 -46.38
C GLY A 49 -59.75 42.40 -46.46
N LEU A 50 -59.28 43.36 -47.26
CA LEU A 50 -57.86 43.72 -47.30
C LEU A 50 -57.39 44.34 -45.98
N LYS A 51 -58.19 45.19 -45.33
CA LYS A 51 -57.86 45.76 -44.01
C LYS A 51 -57.73 44.69 -42.95
N ASP A 52 -58.63 43.71 -42.93
CA ASP A 52 -58.58 42.61 -41.96
C ASP A 52 -57.34 41.73 -42.19
N ARG A 53 -57.01 41.46 -43.46
CA ARG A 53 -55.78 40.74 -43.80
C ARG A 53 -54.53 41.50 -43.37
N VAL A 54 -54.49 42.82 -43.53
CA VAL A 54 -53.37 43.66 -43.06
C VAL A 54 -53.24 43.59 -41.53
N LYS A 55 -54.35 43.66 -40.78
CA LYS A 55 -54.33 43.51 -39.31
C LYS A 55 -53.81 42.14 -38.87
N SER A 56 -54.21 41.07 -39.57
CA SER A 56 -53.69 39.72 -39.29
C SER A 56 -52.18 39.68 -39.50
N LEU A 57 -51.70 40.16 -40.66
CA LEU A 57 -50.26 40.20 -40.97
C LEU A 57 -49.47 41.06 -39.98
N GLN A 58 -50.03 42.16 -39.49
CA GLN A 58 -49.41 42.99 -38.46
C GLN A 58 -49.26 42.23 -37.14
N THR A 59 -50.29 41.48 -36.75
CA THR A 59 -50.25 40.62 -35.56
C THR A 59 -49.19 39.53 -35.72
N ASP A 60 -49.15 38.85 -36.87
CA ASP A 60 -48.17 37.80 -37.16
C ASP A 60 -46.73 38.36 -37.17
N THR A 61 -46.55 39.59 -37.68
CA THR A 61 -45.27 40.29 -37.67
C THR A 61 -44.83 40.60 -36.24
N SER A 62 -45.71 41.15 -35.40
CA SER A 62 -45.41 41.45 -34.00
C SER A 62 -45.08 40.19 -33.18
N ASN A 63 -45.77 39.08 -33.46
CA ASN A 63 -45.48 37.80 -32.84
C ASN A 63 -44.11 37.26 -33.26
N THR A 64 -43.77 37.42 -34.55
CA THR A 64 -42.46 37.05 -35.09
C THR A 64 -41.34 37.88 -34.44
N ASP A 65 -41.53 39.20 -34.31
CA ASP A 65 -40.55 40.09 -33.66
C ASP A 65 -40.33 39.69 -32.19
N THR A 66 -41.40 39.32 -31.48
CA THR A 66 -41.31 38.84 -30.09
C THR A 66 -40.54 37.51 -29.99
N ALA A 67 -40.80 36.58 -30.92
CA ALA A 67 -40.08 35.31 -30.98
C ALA A 67 -38.60 35.52 -31.31
N LEU A 68 -38.29 36.43 -32.24
CA LEU A 68 -36.91 36.79 -32.58
C LEU A 68 -36.17 37.38 -31.38
N GLY A 69 -36.78 38.32 -30.65
CA GLY A 69 -36.17 38.88 -29.43
C GLY A 69 -35.90 37.83 -28.36
N THR A 70 -36.81 36.86 -28.19
CA THR A 70 -36.63 35.74 -27.25
C THR A 70 -35.46 34.84 -27.68
N LEU A 71 -35.32 34.59 -28.98
CA LEU A 71 -34.20 33.80 -29.52
C LEU A 71 -32.87 34.54 -29.42
N GLU A 72 -32.86 35.85 -29.63
CA GLU A 72 -31.67 36.70 -29.45
C GLU A 72 -31.19 36.71 -27.99
N GLU A 73 -32.10 36.84 -27.03
CA GLU A 73 -31.77 36.78 -25.60
C GLU A 73 -31.22 35.39 -25.20
N ALA A 74 -31.87 34.32 -25.67
CA ALA A 74 -31.40 32.96 -25.43
C ALA A 74 -30.01 32.71 -26.04
N LEU A 75 -29.73 33.29 -27.21
CA LEU A 75 -28.43 33.19 -27.86
C LEU A 75 -27.36 33.95 -27.08
N ALA A 76 -27.65 35.17 -26.63
CA ALA A 76 -26.74 35.94 -25.78
C ALA A 76 -26.44 35.22 -24.45
N ASP A 77 -27.42 34.53 -23.86
CA ASP A 77 -27.21 33.70 -22.67
C ASP A 77 -26.32 32.50 -22.96
N LYS A 78 -26.50 31.83 -24.10
CA LYS A 78 -25.61 30.74 -24.52
C LYS A 78 -24.18 31.25 -24.74
N GLU A 79 -23.98 32.43 -25.32
CA GLU A 79 -22.66 33.05 -25.47
C GLU A 79 -21.98 33.33 -24.12
N ARG A 80 -22.71 33.87 -23.13
CA ARG A 80 -22.19 34.06 -21.77
C ARG A 80 -21.82 32.74 -21.07
N ILE A 81 -22.57 31.67 -21.31
CA ILE A 81 -22.25 30.34 -20.78
C ILE A 81 -20.97 29.80 -21.44
N ILE A 82 -20.85 29.93 -22.76
CA ILE A 82 -19.67 29.51 -23.51
C ILE A 82 -18.43 30.23 -22.98
N GLU A 83 -18.49 31.53 -22.75
CA GLU A 83 -17.34 32.29 -22.26
C GLU A 83 -16.91 31.84 -20.85
N ARG A 84 -17.86 31.64 -19.93
CA ARG A 84 -17.55 31.07 -18.60
C ARG A 84 -16.92 29.69 -18.68
N LEU A 85 -17.35 28.84 -19.62
CA LEU A 85 -16.77 27.51 -19.81
C LEU A 85 -15.35 27.58 -20.40
N LYS A 86 -15.05 28.56 -21.26
CA LYS A 86 -13.69 28.80 -21.74
C LYS A 86 -12.77 29.25 -20.61
N ASP A 87 -13.19 30.22 -19.80
CA ASP A 87 -12.43 30.71 -18.66
C ASP A 87 -12.15 29.58 -17.66
N GLN A 88 -13.15 28.74 -17.39
CA GLN A 88 -12.99 27.57 -16.53
C GLN A 88 -11.99 26.58 -17.12
N ARG A 89 -12.07 26.28 -18.42
CA ARG A 89 -11.13 25.38 -19.09
C ARG A 89 -9.70 25.92 -19.05
N GLU A 90 -9.50 27.22 -19.29
CA GLU A 90 -8.17 27.84 -19.24
C GLU A 90 -7.59 27.81 -17.82
N LYS A 91 -8.42 28.05 -16.81
CA LYS A 91 -8.03 27.94 -15.40
C LYS A 91 -7.64 26.50 -15.03
N GLU A 92 -8.46 25.52 -15.40
CA GLU A 92 -8.17 24.09 -15.16
C GLU A 92 -6.89 23.63 -15.90
N GLU A 93 -6.64 24.13 -17.12
CA GLU A 93 -5.41 23.84 -17.88
C GLU A 93 -4.17 24.42 -17.21
N LYS A 94 -4.29 25.64 -16.68
CA LYS A 94 -3.22 26.29 -15.92
C LYS A 94 -2.91 25.55 -14.61
N GLU A 95 -3.93 25.21 -13.83
CA GLU A 95 -3.77 24.46 -12.57
C GLU A 95 -3.12 23.10 -12.80
N LYS A 96 -3.54 22.36 -13.83
CA LYS A 96 -2.89 21.10 -14.23
C LYS A 96 -1.44 21.29 -14.67
N GLY A 97 -1.14 22.40 -15.36
CA GLY A 97 0.22 22.77 -15.73
C GLY A 97 1.12 23.02 -14.51
N ASP A 98 0.61 23.76 -13.52
CA ASP A 98 1.33 24.08 -12.29
C ASP A 98 1.56 22.81 -11.44
N GLU A 99 0.56 21.92 -11.32
CA GLU A 99 0.68 20.63 -10.63
C GLU A 99 1.71 19.70 -11.31
N ALA A 100 1.72 19.66 -12.65
CA ALA A 100 2.68 18.87 -13.41
C ALA A 100 4.12 19.38 -13.22
N GLU A 101 4.34 20.70 -13.20
CA GLU A 101 5.67 21.28 -12.94
C GLU A 101 6.11 21.05 -11.47
N SER A 102 5.18 21.10 -10.50
CA SER A 102 5.49 20.72 -9.10
C SER A 102 5.93 19.27 -9.00
N SER A 103 5.14 18.35 -9.57
CA SER A 103 5.43 16.91 -9.57
C SER A 103 6.77 16.60 -10.24
N LYS A 104 7.07 17.29 -11.35
CA LYS A 104 8.34 17.18 -12.07
C LYS A 104 9.52 17.68 -11.24
N LYS A 105 9.35 18.74 -10.45
CA LYS A 105 10.38 19.25 -9.54
C LYS A 105 10.65 18.25 -8.41
N GLU A 106 9.60 17.72 -7.78
CA GLU A 106 9.72 16.69 -6.74
C GLU A 106 10.42 15.42 -7.27
N LEU A 107 10.05 14.95 -8.47
CA LEU A 107 10.73 13.83 -9.12
C LEU A 107 12.21 14.10 -9.35
N LYS A 108 12.58 15.33 -9.69
CA LYS A 108 13.98 15.72 -9.87
C LYS A 108 14.74 15.68 -8.54
N GLU A 109 14.15 16.24 -7.48
CA GLU A 109 14.73 16.22 -6.12
C GLU A 109 14.89 14.79 -5.58
N LEU A 110 13.88 13.93 -5.78
CA LEU A 110 13.98 12.50 -5.43
C LEU A 110 15.08 11.79 -6.21
N ARG A 111 15.21 12.07 -7.51
CA ARG A 111 16.28 11.49 -8.34
C ARG A 111 17.67 11.93 -7.87
N GLU A 112 17.84 13.19 -7.50
CA GLU A 112 19.08 13.72 -6.93
C GLU A 112 19.40 13.07 -5.57
N LYS A 113 18.38 12.83 -4.73
CA LYS A 113 18.52 12.13 -3.44
C LYS A 113 18.92 10.66 -3.62
N VAL A 114 18.31 9.96 -4.58
CA VAL A 114 18.71 8.59 -4.94
C VAL A 114 20.15 8.54 -5.41
N SER A 115 20.56 9.49 -6.27
CA SER A 115 21.95 9.57 -6.74
C SER A 115 22.94 9.81 -5.60
N HIS A 116 22.58 10.64 -4.61
CA HIS A 116 23.42 10.84 -3.41
C HIS A 116 23.52 9.55 -2.58
N LEU A 117 22.39 8.90 -2.29
CA LEU A 117 22.39 7.66 -1.50
C LEU A 117 23.17 6.53 -2.19
N GLN A 118 23.14 6.47 -3.52
CA GLN A 118 23.96 5.53 -4.29
C GLN A 118 25.47 5.81 -4.16
N ALA A 119 25.86 7.10 -4.16
CA ALA A 119 27.25 7.48 -3.94
C ALA A 119 27.71 7.14 -2.51
N ASP A 120 26.90 7.47 -1.50
CA ASP A 120 27.17 7.12 -0.10
C ASP A 120 27.28 5.61 0.10
N LEU A 121 26.41 4.83 -0.56
CA LEU A 121 26.46 3.37 -0.51
C LEU A 121 27.77 2.84 -1.07
N ALA A 122 28.22 3.35 -2.23
CA ALA A 122 29.50 2.97 -2.83
C ALA A 122 30.71 3.33 -1.93
N ASP A 123 30.66 4.49 -1.27
CA ASP A 123 31.69 4.89 -0.31
C ASP A 123 31.70 3.97 0.94
N ARG A 124 30.52 3.49 1.38
CA ARG A 124 30.45 2.50 2.46
C ARG A 124 30.95 1.13 2.03
N GLU A 125 30.62 0.68 0.82
CA GLU A 125 31.13 -0.58 0.26
C GLU A 125 32.66 -0.58 0.20
N THR A 126 33.27 0.51 -0.27
CA THR A 126 34.73 0.65 -0.30
C THR A 126 35.34 0.65 1.11
N SER A 127 34.73 1.35 2.08
CA SER A 127 35.18 1.33 3.48
C SER A 127 35.11 -0.07 4.11
N VAL A 128 34.08 -0.85 3.80
CA VAL A 128 33.93 -2.24 4.26
C VAL A 128 35.03 -3.13 3.67
N LEU A 129 35.38 -2.95 2.39
CA LEU A 129 36.49 -3.68 1.77
C LEU A 129 37.82 -3.37 2.47
N ASP A 130 38.10 -2.10 2.75
CA ASP A 130 39.31 -1.68 3.48
C ASP A 130 39.38 -2.29 4.89
N LEU A 131 38.25 -2.31 5.61
CA LEU A 131 38.17 -2.92 6.93
C LEU A 131 38.39 -4.44 6.87
N LYS A 132 37.84 -5.11 5.86
CA LYS A 132 38.04 -6.55 5.62
C LYS A 132 39.50 -6.87 5.32
N GLU A 133 40.19 -6.03 4.55
CA GLU A 133 41.61 -6.17 4.29
C GLU A 133 42.44 -5.99 5.58
N LYS A 134 42.14 -4.94 6.36
CA LYS A 134 42.77 -4.71 7.68
C LYS A 134 42.55 -5.89 8.61
N ALA A 135 41.33 -6.42 8.72
CA ALA A 135 41.01 -7.58 9.54
C ALA A 135 41.80 -8.82 9.09
N SER A 136 41.89 -9.06 7.78
CA SER A 136 42.68 -10.16 7.21
C SER A 136 44.17 -10.04 7.53
N SER A 137 44.71 -8.81 7.47
CA SER A 137 46.10 -8.53 7.82
C SER A 137 46.40 -8.77 9.31
N LEU A 138 45.47 -8.38 10.20
CA LEU A 138 45.55 -8.61 11.64
C LEU A 138 45.45 -10.09 11.98
N ALA A 139 44.53 -10.83 11.33
CA ALA A 139 44.41 -12.27 11.48
C ALA A 139 45.72 -12.97 11.07
N SER A 140 46.31 -12.61 9.93
CA SER A 140 47.61 -13.15 9.48
C SER A 140 48.74 -12.85 10.47
N ASN A 141 48.82 -11.63 10.98
CA ASN A 141 49.84 -11.25 11.98
C ASN A 141 49.66 -11.98 13.31
N THR A 142 48.42 -12.17 13.74
CA THR A 142 48.09 -12.95 14.95
C THR A 142 48.56 -14.39 14.79
N LEU A 143 48.30 -15.00 13.63
CA LEU A 143 48.71 -16.37 13.31
C LEU A 143 50.25 -16.51 13.26
N LYS A 144 50.97 -15.52 12.71
CA LYS A 144 52.44 -15.47 12.76
C LYS A 144 52.98 -15.39 14.19
N LYS A 145 52.37 -14.55 15.04
CA LYS A 145 52.75 -14.43 16.46
C LYS A 145 52.50 -15.74 17.20
N ASP A 146 51.35 -16.38 16.97
CA ASP A 146 50.99 -17.67 17.58
C ASP A 146 51.99 -18.77 17.20
N ASN A 147 52.35 -18.87 15.92
CA ASN A 147 53.38 -19.82 15.46
C ASN A 147 54.75 -19.57 16.13
N ARG A 148 55.12 -18.30 16.30
CA ARG A 148 56.37 -17.93 16.98
C ARG A 148 56.32 -18.26 18.47
N LEU A 149 55.16 -18.06 19.10
CA LEU A 149 54.92 -18.39 20.50
C LEU A 149 55.04 -19.91 20.72
N LYS A 150 54.36 -20.72 19.91
CA LYS A 150 54.50 -22.19 19.91
C LYS A 150 55.96 -22.65 19.75
N THR A 151 56.71 -22.01 18.85
CA THR A 151 58.14 -22.33 18.65
C THR A 151 58.96 -22.04 19.90
N LEU A 152 58.72 -20.89 20.56
CA LEU A 152 59.38 -20.53 21.81
C LEU A 152 58.99 -21.46 22.96
N GLU A 153 57.72 -21.87 23.06
CA GLU A 153 57.24 -22.85 24.04
C GLU A 153 57.94 -24.21 23.88
N ILE A 154 58.04 -24.72 22.64
CA ILE A 154 58.79 -25.95 22.35
C ILE A 154 60.26 -25.79 22.77
N GLY A 155 60.90 -24.68 22.41
CA GLY A 155 62.28 -24.42 22.80
C GLY A 155 62.49 -24.30 24.32
N LEU A 156 61.53 -23.69 25.03
CA LEU A 156 61.54 -23.61 26.48
C LEU A 156 61.43 -25.00 27.11
N GLU A 157 60.56 -25.86 26.58
CA GLU A 157 60.38 -27.22 27.08
C GLU A 157 61.64 -28.07 26.86
N GLN A 158 62.28 -27.95 25.69
CA GLN A 158 63.58 -28.56 25.43
C GLN A 158 64.65 -28.09 26.43
N LYS A 159 64.67 -26.79 26.75
CA LYS A 159 65.60 -26.24 27.75
C LYS A 159 65.31 -26.74 29.17
N LYS A 160 64.05 -26.89 29.54
CA LYS A 160 63.68 -27.53 30.82
C LYS A 160 64.18 -28.97 30.86
N GLU A 161 64.00 -29.76 29.80
CA GLU A 161 64.52 -31.13 29.75
C GLU A 161 66.05 -31.18 29.86
N GLU A 162 66.77 -30.25 29.23
CA GLU A 162 68.22 -30.10 29.41
C GLU A 162 68.60 -29.74 30.85
N CYS A 163 67.89 -28.80 31.49
CA CYS A 163 68.09 -28.47 32.90
C CYS A 163 67.86 -29.70 33.80
N VAL A 164 66.80 -30.47 33.58
CA VAL A 164 66.52 -31.72 34.32
C VAL A 164 67.65 -32.74 34.08
N LYS A 165 68.18 -32.85 32.86
CA LYS A 165 69.34 -33.72 32.58
C LYS A 165 70.59 -33.25 33.32
N LEU A 166 70.88 -31.95 33.34
CA LEU A 166 72.00 -31.37 34.07
C LEU A 166 71.83 -31.49 35.58
N GLU A 167 70.65 -31.26 36.13
CA GLU A 167 70.33 -31.51 37.54
C GLU A 167 70.52 -32.97 37.90
N ASN A 168 70.11 -33.90 37.04
CA ASN A 168 70.35 -35.33 37.26
C ASN A 168 71.83 -35.69 37.17
N GLN A 169 72.61 -35.05 36.29
CA GLN A 169 74.08 -35.19 36.25
C GLN A 169 74.73 -34.60 37.50
N LEU A 170 74.27 -33.45 37.98
CA LEU A 170 74.71 -32.84 39.23
C LEU A 170 74.40 -33.77 40.40
N LYS A 171 73.18 -34.31 40.50
CA LYS A 171 72.79 -35.29 41.52
C LYS A 171 73.66 -36.55 41.45
N LYS A 172 73.99 -37.02 40.25
CA LYS A 172 74.94 -38.14 40.06
C LYS A 172 76.36 -37.79 40.47
N ALA A 173 76.84 -36.57 40.19
CA ALA A 173 78.14 -36.08 40.64
C ALA A 173 78.18 -35.86 42.17
N GLN A 174 77.05 -35.43 42.75
CA GLN A 174 76.88 -35.23 44.19
C GLN A 174 76.78 -36.57 44.93
N ASN A 175 76.19 -37.59 44.30
CA ASN A 175 76.16 -38.98 44.80
C ASN A 175 77.46 -39.76 44.49
N ALA A 176 78.20 -39.40 43.44
CA ALA A 176 79.56 -39.91 43.16
C ALA A 176 80.65 -39.14 43.93
N GLY A 177 80.28 -38.01 44.54
CA GLY A 177 81.07 -37.22 45.50
C GLY A 177 80.64 -37.45 46.95
N ALA A 178 79.85 -38.50 47.22
CA ALA A 178 79.66 -39.06 48.55
C ALA A 178 80.55 -40.31 48.66
N ASP A 179 81.85 -40.04 48.77
CA ASP A 179 82.96 -40.88 49.25
C ASP A 179 84.24 -40.57 48.47
N SER A 180 84.84 -39.42 48.74
CA SER A 180 86.30 -39.32 48.72
C SER A 180 86.77 -38.35 49.79
N HIS A 181 87.64 -38.90 50.63
CA HIS A 181 88.29 -38.27 51.75
C HIS A 181 89.04 -36.99 51.34
N THR A 182 88.46 -35.84 51.66
CA THR A 182 89.21 -34.69 52.22
C THR A 182 89.44 -34.86 53.73
N SER A 183 89.47 -36.11 54.19
CA SER A 183 89.65 -36.55 55.58
C SER A 183 90.97 -37.30 55.80
N SER A 184 91.93 -37.22 54.86
CA SER A 184 93.30 -37.71 55.05
C SER A 184 94.29 -36.58 55.39
N GLU A 185 94.18 -35.41 54.76
CA GLU A 185 95.07 -34.25 55.04
C GLU A 185 94.72 -33.50 56.35
N LEU A 186 93.48 -33.63 56.84
CA LEU A 186 93.10 -33.19 58.19
C LEU A 186 93.52 -34.20 59.27
N SER A 187 93.71 -35.48 58.93
CA SER A 187 94.12 -36.52 59.88
C SER A 187 95.62 -36.51 60.15
N GLU A 188 96.47 -36.17 59.18
CA GLU A 188 97.92 -35.92 59.40
C GLU A 188 98.17 -34.64 60.22
N ARG A 189 97.34 -33.60 60.03
CA ARG A 189 97.39 -32.37 60.85
C ARG A 189 96.97 -32.62 62.30
N ILE A 190 96.02 -33.53 62.52
CA ILE A 190 95.58 -33.95 63.86
C ILE A 190 96.61 -34.87 64.51
N SER A 191 97.21 -35.82 63.76
CA SER A 191 98.26 -36.71 64.27
C SER A 191 99.53 -35.95 64.72
N GLY A 192 99.94 -34.90 63.98
CA GLY A 192 101.08 -34.05 64.39
C GLY A 192 100.78 -33.19 65.62
N LEU A 193 99.55 -32.72 65.78
CA LEU A 193 99.10 -32.01 66.98
C LEU A 193 98.89 -32.95 68.18
N GLU A 194 98.54 -34.21 67.94
CA GLU A 194 98.44 -35.26 68.99
C GLU A 194 99.82 -35.70 69.48
N GLU A 195 100.84 -35.72 68.63
CA GLU A 195 102.24 -36.01 69.00
C GLU A 195 102.87 -34.86 69.81
N GLU A 196 102.61 -33.59 69.46
CA GLU A 196 102.98 -32.42 70.28
C GLU A 196 102.24 -32.40 71.64
N VAL A 197 100.98 -32.81 71.68
CA VAL A 197 100.21 -32.98 72.93
C VAL A 197 100.73 -34.15 73.77
N SER A 198 101.24 -35.23 73.16
CA SER A 198 101.89 -36.34 73.88
C SER A 198 103.23 -35.91 74.47
N GLN A 199 104.04 -35.14 73.73
CA GLN A 199 105.29 -34.58 74.22
C GLN A 199 105.06 -33.63 75.41
N HIS A 200 104.03 -32.77 75.33
CA HIS A 200 103.62 -31.91 76.45
C HIS A 200 103.01 -32.69 77.63
N LYS A 201 102.34 -33.81 77.40
CA LYS A 201 101.90 -34.72 78.46
C LYS A 201 103.07 -35.41 79.16
N ASP A 202 104.13 -35.76 78.43
CA ASP A 202 105.34 -36.38 79.00
C ASP A 202 106.21 -35.36 79.77
N ASP A 203 106.29 -34.11 79.32
CA ASP A 203 106.90 -33.01 80.07
C ASP A 203 106.07 -32.60 81.30
N ALA A 204 104.73 -32.64 81.19
CA ALA A 204 103.84 -32.49 82.34
C ALA A 204 103.97 -33.67 83.32
N ALA A 205 104.15 -34.91 82.86
CA ALA A 205 104.38 -36.07 83.72
C ALA A 205 105.73 -36.00 84.47
N ARG A 206 106.78 -35.45 83.83
CA ARG A 206 108.07 -35.16 84.49
C ARG A 206 107.95 -34.06 85.56
N ALA A 207 107.17 -33.00 85.28
CA ALA A 207 106.84 -31.98 86.27
C ALA A 207 105.90 -32.51 87.37
N GLN A 208 105.02 -33.45 87.05
CA GLN A 208 104.05 -34.08 87.95
C GLN A 208 104.71 -35.11 88.88
N SER A 209 105.78 -35.79 88.44
CA SER A 209 106.67 -36.59 89.30
C SER A 209 107.44 -35.75 90.32
N GLU A 210 107.89 -34.55 89.95
CA GLU A 210 108.52 -33.60 90.89
C GLU A 210 107.49 -32.96 91.86
N VAL A 211 106.24 -32.79 91.42
CA VAL A 211 105.10 -32.43 92.29
C VAL A 211 104.69 -33.59 93.20
N GLU A 212 104.72 -34.85 92.74
CA GLU A 212 104.45 -36.04 93.56
C GLU A 212 105.52 -36.24 94.64
N ARG A 213 106.79 -35.93 94.35
CA ARG A 213 107.89 -35.90 95.33
C ARG A 213 107.68 -34.82 96.41
N LEU A 214 107.15 -33.65 96.04
CA LEU A 214 106.77 -32.58 96.96
C LEU A 214 105.45 -32.88 97.72
N LEU A 215 104.54 -33.68 97.14
CA LEU A 215 103.31 -34.16 97.77
C LEU A 215 103.55 -35.31 98.76
N GLU A 216 104.61 -36.09 98.62
CA GLU A 216 105.02 -37.10 99.62
C GLU A 216 105.48 -36.43 100.93
N ILE A 217 106.18 -35.30 100.82
CA ILE A 217 106.57 -34.44 101.96
C ILE A 217 105.34 -33.75 102.60
N LEU A 218 104.28 -33.48 101.82
CA LEU A 218 102.99 -33.00 102.34
C LEU A 218 102.13 -34.13 102.97
N ARG A 219 102.25 -35.38 102.50
CA ARG A 219 101.60 -36.56 103.10
C ARG A 219 102.13 -36.89 104.48
N GLU A 220 103.41 -36.63 104.76
CA GLU A 220 103.97 -36.77 106.12
C GLU A 220 103.38 -35.72 107.09
N MET A 221 103.01 -34.52 106.62
CA MET A 221 102.28 -33.51 107.43
C MET A 221 100.77 -33.74 107.51
N GLU A 222 100.14 -34.33 106.50
CA GLU A 222 98.70 -34.63 106.48
C GLU A 222 98.34 -35.86 107.34
N ASN A 223 99.31 -36.75 107.59
CA ASN A 223 99.14 -37.87 108.53
C ASN A 223 99.03 -37.44 110.00
N GLU A 224 99.51 -36.25 110.39
CA GLU A 224 99.23 -35.64 111.72
C GLU A 224 97.82 -35.01 111.81
N LYS A 225 97.17 -34.73 110.66
CA LYS A 225 95.78 -34.25 110.57
C LYS A 225 94.75 -35.39 110.61
N ASN A 226 95.12 -36.59 110.18
CA ASN A 226 94.27 -37.80 110.26
C ASN A 226 93.67 -38.05 111.65
N ASP A 227 94.31 -37.61 112.72
CA ASP A 227 93.89 -37.97 114.07
C ASP A 227 92.83 -37.03 114.66
N LYS A 228 92.49 -35.91 114.00
CA LYS A 228 91.48 -34.95 114.49
C LYS A 228 90.07 -35.05 113.90
N GLU A 229 89.83 -35.56 112.70
CA GLU A 229 88.46 -35.55 112.10
C GLU A 229 87.87 -36.94 111.85
N LYS A 230 88.44 -37.93 112.56
CA LYS A 230 87.66 -38.98 113.26
C LYS A 230 86.70 -38.38 114.29
N LYS A 231 86.84 -37.08 114.59
CA LYS A 231 85.78 -36.27 115.14
C LYS A 231 84.69 -36.09 114.08
N ILE A 232 83.88 -37.13 114.03
CA ILE A 232 82.44 -37.00 114.01
C ILE A 232 81.92 -36.89 112.57
N ASN A 233 81.73 -38.02 111.88
CA ASN A 233 80.64 -39.00 112.11
C ASN A 233 79.23 -38.39 112.28
N GLU A 234 79.07 -37.07 112.16
CA GLU A 234 77.79 -36.37 112.09
C GLU A 234 77.38 -36.14 110.63
N LEU A 235 78.36 -35.99 109.74
CA LEU A 235 78.16 -35.91 108.28
C LEU A 235 77.57 -37.20 107.68
N GLU A 236 77.69 -38.32 108.39
CA GLU A 236 77.14 -39.62 107.96
C GLU A 236 75.61 -39.71 108.10
N ARG A 237 74.97 -38.79 108.85
CA ARG A 237 73.50 -38.76 109.01
C ARG A 237 72.79 -37.90 107.95
N GLN A 238 73.49 -36.99 107.28
CA GLN A 238 72.92 -36.09 106.26
C GLN A 238 72.84 -36.69 104.85
N ILE A 239 73.60 -37.75 104.57
CA ILE A 239 73.63 -38.42 103.26
C ILE A 239 72.32 -39.19 102.96
N LYS A 240 71.55 -39.55 103.99
CA LYS A 240 70.31 -40.33 103.84
C LYS A 240 69.09 -39.50 103.39
N ASP A 241 69.10 -38.18 103.59
CA ASP A 241 68.01 -37.27 103.22
C ASP A 241 68.13 -36.69 101.80
N GLN A 242 69.33 -36.65 101.21
CA GLN A 242 69.53 -36.12 99.84
C GLN A 242 69.15 -37.11 98.73
N SER A 243 69.16 -38.41 99.00
CA SER A 243 68.84 -39.44 97.98
C SER A 243 67.36 -39.45 97.54
N LYS A 244 66.45 -38.80 98.28
CA LYS A 244 65.02 -38.67 97.90
C LYS A 244 64.73 -37.47 96.98
N LYS A 245 65.62 -36.46 96.89
CA LYS A 245 65.43 -35.26 96.04
C LYS A 245 65.82 -35.46 94.57
N MET A 246 66.77 -36.36 94.29
CA MET A 246 67.22 -36.67 92.92
C MET A 246 66.18 -37.41 92.04
N SER A 247 65.19 -38.08 92.66
CA SER A 247 64.11 -38.74 91.93
C SER A 247 63.01 -37.77 91.46
N ASN A 248 62.79 -36.65 92.16
CA ASN A 248 61.75 -35.68 91.82
C ASN A 248 62.15 -34.74 90.67
N LEU A 249 63.45 -34.50 90.46
CA LEU A 249 63.96 -33.63 89.39
C LEU A 249 63.84 -34.25 87.99
N LYS A 250 64.05 -35.57 87.85
CA LYS A 250 63.90 -36.26 86.54
C LYS A 250 62.46 -36.35 86.05
N HIS A 251 61.48 -36.44 86.95
CA HIS A 251 60.06 -36.44 86.57
C HIS A 251 59.57 -35.04 86.16
N MET A 252 60.09 -33.98 86.81
CA MET A 252 59.75 -32.60 86.51
C MET A 252 60.29 -32.12 85.16
N GLU A 253 61.51 -32.52 84.77
CA GLU A 253 62.11 -32.16 83.47
C GLU A 253 61.38 -32.84 82.28
N GLN A 254 60.85 -34.06 82.47
CA GLN A 254 60.08 -34.77 81.46
C GLN A 254 58.65 -34.19 81.31
N LEU A 255 58.05 -33.73 82.40
CA LEU A 255 56.78 -32.99 82.39
C LEU A 255 56.92 -31.61 81.72
N GLU A 256 58.03 -30.89 81.91
CA GLU A 256 58.28 -29.61 81.24
C GLU A 256 58.51 -29.75 79.73
N LYS A 257 59.25 -30.76 79.27
CA LYS A 257 59.41 -31.04 77.82
C LYS A 257 58.08 -31.39 77.16
N SER A 258 57.22 -32.17 77.84
CA SER A 258 55.86 -32.46 77.35
C SER A 258 54.98 -31.22 77.30
N ARG A 259 55.06 -30.34 78.32
CA ARG A 259 54.28 -29.09 78.38
C ARG A 259 54.72 -28.07 77.32
N ASN A 260 56.01 -27.93 77.07
CA ASN A 260 56.53 -27.04 76.02
C ASN A 260 56.21 -27.55 74.60
N ALA A 261 56.24 -28.86 74.36
CA ALA A 261 55.82 -29.43 73.09
C ALA A 261 54.32 -29.19 72.83
N GLN A 262 53.49 -29.32 73.86
CA GLN A 262 52.04 -29.08 73.77
C GLN A 262 51.70 -27.61 73.54
N LEU A 263 52.44 -26.68 74.15
CA LEU A 263 52.30 -25.23 73.89
C LEU A 263 52.67 -24.84 72.46
N MET A 264 53.72 -25.46 71.88
CA MET A 264 54.09 -25.23 70.48
C MET A 264 53.08 -25.81 69.49
N ASP A 265 52.51 -26.98 69.79
CA ASP A 265 51.46 -27.59 68.97
C ASP A 265 50.14 -26.79 69.04
N ASP A 266 49.78 -26.25 70.21
CA ASP A 266 48.63 -25.37 70.41
C ASP A 266 48.83 -23.97 69.76
N ALA A 267 50.07 -23.47 69.71
CA ALA A 267 50.41 -22.24 69.00
C ALA A 267 50.29 -22.43 67.49
N LYS A 268 50.82 -23.54 66.96
CA LYS A 268 50.74 -23.89 65.54
C LYS A 268 49.30 -24.11 65.08
N LYS A 269 48.49 -24.82 65.87
CA LYS A 269 47.05 -24.99 65.58
C LYS A 269 46.27 -23.67 65.62
N ARG A 270 46.63 -22.72 66.49
CA ARG A 270 46.03 -21.38 66.45
C ARG A 270 46.43 -20.62 65.20
N GLU A 271 47.69 -20.70 64.81
CA GLU A 271 48.22 -20.06 63.60
C GLU A 271 47.57 -20.63 62.33
N ASP A 272 47.45 -21.95 62.23
CA ASP A 272 46.78 -22.63 61.11
C ASP A 272 45.29 -22.27 61.03
N ASN A 273 44.59 -22.20 62.17
CA ASN A 273 43.19 -21.73 62.21
C ASN A 273 43.04 -20.26 61.82
N LEU A 274 43.96 -19.38 62.26
CA LEU A 274 43.99 -17.97 61.88
C LEU A 274 44.28 -17.80 60.38
N ASN A 275 45.22 -18.56 59.83
CA ASN A 275 45.52 -18.57 58.40
C ASN A 275 44.35 -19.10 57.59
N GLN A 276 43.67 -20.15 58.04
CA GLN A 276 42.47 -20.69 57.37
C GLN A 276 41.30 -19.70 57.41
N SER A 277 41.06 -19.04 58.55
CA SER A 277 40.04 -17.99 58.68
C SER A 277 40.37 -16.77 57.81
N SER A 278 41.63 -16.35 57.77
CA SER A 278 42.11 -15.27 56.90
C SER A 278 41.94 -15.61 55.42
N GLN A 279 42.24 -16.85 55.02
CA GLN A 279 42.04 -17.32 53.65
C GLN A 279 40.55 -17.37 53.27
N GLN A 280 39.68 -17.87 54.14
CA GLN A 280 38.22 -17.85 53.92
C GLN A 280 37.68 -16.42 53.75
N ILE A 281 38.17 -15.46 54.53
CA ILE A 281 37.77 -14.05 54.39
C ILE A 281 38.23 -13.49 53.06
N LYS A 282 39.47 -13.78 52.63
CA LYS A 282 39.99 -13.36 51.32
C LYS A 282 39.19 -13.95 50.17
N ASP A 283 38.90 -15.25 50.23
CA ASP A 283 38.11 -15.94 49.20
C ASP A 283 36.67 -15.37 49.15
N SER A 284 36.06 -15.08 50.30
CA SER A 284 34.76 -14.42 50.37
C SER A 284 34.77 -12.99 49.85
N LEU A 285 35.84 -12.24 50.09
CA LEU A 285 36.01 -10.89 49.56
C LEU A 285 36.11 -10.92 48.04
N ARG A 286 36.91 -11.84 47.50
CA ARG A 286 37.11 -12.03 46.06
C ARG A 286 35.81 -12.41 45.35
N GLN A 287 35.03 -13.32 45.92
CA GLN A 287 33.69 -13.65 45.40
C GLN A 287 32.74 -12.45 45.40
N LYS A 288 32.81 -11.59 46.43
CA LYS A 288 32.00 -10.37 46.47
C LYS A 288 32.47 -9.34 45.45
N GLU A 289 33.77 -9.21 45.21
CA GLU A 289 34.34 -8.35 44.16
C GLU A 289 33.91 -8.83 42.77
N GLU A 290 34.06 -10.12 42.48
CA GLU A 290 33.56 -10.73 41.23
C GLU A 290 32.06 -10.49 41.05
N ARG A 291 31.27 -10.65 42.12
CA ARG A 291 29.82 -10.40 42.08
C ARG A 291 29.47 -8.93 41.87
N ILE A 292 30.26 -8.00 42.40
CA ILE A 292 30.07 -6.56 42.16
C ILE A 292 30.37 -6.24 40.70
N GLU A 293 31.46 -6.77 40.15
CA GLU A 293 31.86 -6.55 38.77
C GLU A 293 30.78 -7.06 37.79
N GLU A 294 30.22 -8.26 38.01
CA GLU A 294 29.08 -8.78 37.25
C GLU A 294 27.85 -7.86 37.30
N LEU A 295 27.52 -7.33 38.48
CA LEU A 295 26.36 -6.44 38.64
C LEU A 295 26.58 -5.08 37.97
N GLU A 296 27.81 -4.56 38.02
CA GLU A 296 28.18 -3.34 37.31
C GLU A 296 28.14 -3.52 35.80
N GLU A 297 28.58 -4.67 35.29
CA GLU A 297 28.50 -5.00 33.87
C GLU A 297 27.05 -5.15 33.40
N ALA A 298 26.22 -5.90 34.14
CA ALA A 298 24.79 -5.99 33.87
C ALA A 298 24.07 -4.63 33.93
N LEU A 299 24.49 -3.73 34.83
CA LEU A 299 23.96 -2.37 34.90
C LEU A 299 24.38 -1.53 33.68
N ARG A 300 25.64 -1.62 33.25
CA ARG A 300 26.13 -0.95 32.04
C ARG A 300 25.36 -1.42 30.81
N GLU A 301 25.15 -2.73 30.66
CA GLU A 301 24.34 -3.31 29.58
C GLU A 301 22.88 -2.84 29.67
N SER A 302 22.27 -2.85 30.86
CA SER A 302 20.88 -2.39 31.05
C SER A 302 20.70 -0.92 30.65
N VAL A 303 21.64 -0.05 31.01
CA VAL A 303 21.63 1.37 30.61
C VAL A 303 21.81 1.51 29.10
N GLN A 304 22.74 0.75 28.50
CA GLN A 304 22.95 0.76 27.06
C GLN A 304 21.69 0.32 26.30
N ILE A 305 21.08 -0.80 26.68
CA ILE A 305 19.83 -1.30 26.08
C ILE A 305 18.71 -0.26 26.21
N THR A 306 18.63 0.42 27.36
CA THR A 306 17.61 1.46 27.58
C THR A 306 17.82 2.65 26.64
N ALA A 307 19.06 3.12 26.49
CA ALA A 307 19.40 4.20 25.58
C ALA A 307 19.14 3.83 24.10
N GLU A 308 19.54 2.62 23.69
CA GLU A 308 19.25 2.10 22.34
C GLU A 308 17.74 2.01 22.08
N ARG A 309 16.98 1.52 23.07
CA ARG A 309 15.51 1.46 22.99
C ARG A 309 14.88 2.84 22.86
N GLU A 310 15.35 3.84 23.59
CA GLU A 310 14.84 5.22 23.50
C GLU A 310 15.09 5.82 22.11
N VAL A 311 16.27 5.57 21.52
CA VAL A 311 16.58 6.01 20.14
C VAL A 311 15.64 5.36 19.13
N VAL A 312 15.44 4.04 19.23
CA VAL A 312 14.49 3.33 18.36
C VAL A 312 13.07 3.86 18.54
N LEU A 313 12.63 4.09 19.78
CA LEU A 313 11.31 4.67 20.06
C LEU A 313 11.13 6.05 19.43
N ALA A 314 12.13 6.93 19.54
CA ALA A 314 12.09 8.25 18.93
C ALA A 314 12.07 8.17 17.39
N GLN A 315 12.81 7.22 16.82
CA GLN A 315 12.83 6.99 15.37
C GLN A 315 11.51 6.42 14.87
N GLU A 316 10.92 5.46 15.58
CA GLU A 316 9.58 4.93 15.30
C GLU A 316 8.50 5.99 15.43
N GLU A 317 8.56 6.86 16.45
CA GLU A 317 7.65 7.99 16.60
C GLU A 317 7.78 8.99 15.45
N HIS A 318 9.00 9.26 14.99
CA HIS A 318 9.21 10.11 13.81
C HIS A 318 8.64 9.47 12.53
N SER A 319 8.89 8.17 12.30
CA SER A 319 8.34 7.42 11.18
C SER A 319 6.80 7.38 11.22
N ARG A 320 6.21 7.13 12.39
CA ARG A 320 4.75 7.14 12.59
C ARG A 320 4.15 8.49 12.27
N THR A 321 4.70 9.58 12.81
CA THR A 321 4.20 10.94 12.53
C THR A 321 4.36 11.34 11.06
N HIS A 322 5.38 10.82 10.37
CA HIS A 322 5.54 11.03 8.93
C HIS A 322 4.45 10.27 8.14
N SER A 323 4.22 9.00 8.47
CA SER A 323 3.17 8.19 7.85
C SER A 323 1.77 8.74 8.13
N GLU A 324 1.49 9.22 9.34
CA GLU A 324 0.22 9.89 9.68
C GLU A 324 -0.03 11.10 8.78
N LYS A 325 0.99 11.94 8.56
CA LYS A 325 0.88 13.09 7.64
C LYS A 325 0.63 12.66 6.20
N GLN A 326 1.32 11.62 5.71
CA GLN A 326 1.07 11.10 4.37
C GLN A 326 -0.37 10.60 4.22
N VAL A 327 -0.91 9.93 5.24
CA VAL A 327 -2.31 9.48 5.24
C VAL A 327 -3.28 10.67 5.21
N ASP A 328 -3.03 11.71 6.01
CA ASP A 328 -3.86 12.92 6.01
C ASP A 328 -3.85 13.63 4.64
N ASP A 329 -2.67 13.76 4.02
CA ASP A 329 -2.54 14.36 2.69
C ASP A 329 -3.28 13.53 1.62
N LEU A 330 -3.19 12.20 1.70
CA LEU A 330 -3.92 11.29 0.82
C LEU A 330 -5.44 11.37 1.03
N LEU A 331 -5.91 11.50 2.27
CA LEU A 331 -7.33 11.69 2.57
C LEU A 331 -7.86 13.00 1.97
N VAL A 332 -7.09 14.09 2.06
CA VAL A 332 -7.44 15.37 1.43
C VAL A 332 -7.47 15.24 -0.09
N ALA A 333 -6.49 14.57 -0.70
CA ALA A 333 -6.48 14.32 -2.14
C ALA A 333 -7.67 13.47 -2.59
N MET A 334 -8.03 12.43 -1.84
CA MET A 334 -9.17 11.58 -2.12
C MET A 334 -10.49 12.36 -2.06
N GLU A 335 -10.64 13.27 -1.10
CA GLU A 335 -11.83 14.13 -1.01
C GLU A 335 -11.93 15.10 -2.20
N LYS A 336 -10.80 15.64 -2.68
CA LYS A 336 -10.79 16.46 -3.92
C LYS A 336 -11.24 15.66 -5.14
N VAL A 337 -10.69 14.45 -5.33
CA VAL A 337 -11.09 13.56 -6.45
C VAL A 337 -12.57 13.22 -6.39
N LYS A 338 -13.11 12.99 -5.19
CA LYS A 338 -14.54 12.74 -4.99
C LYS A 338 -15.39 13.96 -5.39
N GLN A 339 -14.98 15.17 -5.02
CA GLN A 339 -15.66 16.40 -5.42
C GLN A 339 -15.62 16.60 -6.94
N GLU A 340 -14.47 16.35 -7.58
CA GLU A 340 -14.36 16.40 -9.04
C GLU A 340 -15.27 15.39 -9.73
N LEU A 341 -15.36 14.17 -9.19
CA LEU A 341 -16.25 13.12 -9.70
C LEU A 341 -17.72 13.56 -9.63
N ASP A 342 -18.14 14.18 -8.53
CA ASP A 342 -19.52 14.68 -8.38
C ASP A 342 -19.82 15.84 -9.35
N VAL A 343 -18.85 16.72 -9.59
CA VAL A 343 -18.95 17.76 -10.64
C VAL A 343 -19.07 17.13 -12.03
N MET A 344 -18.29 16.08 -12.33
CA MET A 344 -18.37 15.37 -13.60
C MET A 344 -19.71 14.65 -13.78
N LYS A 345 -20.24 14.02 -12.73
CA LYS A 345 -21.58 13.41 -12.75
C LYS A 345 -22.68 14.45 -13.04
N ALA A 346 -22.61 15.62 -12.42
CA ALA A 346 -23.55 16.70 -12.68
C ALA A 346 -23.46 17.21 -14.13
N LYS A 347 -22.23 17.39 -14.66
CA LYS A 347 -22.01 17.74 -16.06
C LYS A 347 -22.59 16.68 -17.01
N LEU A 348 -22.36 15.39 -16.74
CA LEU A 348 -22.90 14.29 -17.54
C LEU A 348 -24.43 14.25 -17.54
N SER A 349 -25.06 14.44 -16.38
CA SER A 349 -26.52 14.49 -16.28
C SER A 349 -27.09 15.66 -17.07
N SER A 350 -26.45 16.83 -17.01
CA SER A 350 -26.87 18.00 -17.80
C SER A 350 -26.73 17.79 -19.31
N THR A 351 -25.65 17.17 -19.78
CA THR A 351 -25.48 16.88 -21.21
C THR A 351 -26.47 15.81 -21.70
N GLN A 352 -26.78 14.81 -20.88
CA GLN A 352 -27.82 13.82 -21.17
C GLN A 352 -29.20 14.44 -21.28
N LEU A 353 -29.57 15.34 -20.37
CA LEU A 353 -30.83 16.07 -20.44
C LEU A 353 -30.90 16.91 -21.72
N SER A 354 -29.83 17.64 -22.05
CA SER A 354 -29.76 18.42 -23.29
C SER A 354 -29.86 17.54 -24.54
N LEU A 355 -29.30 16.33 -24.52
CA LEU A 355 -29.42 15.39 -25.63
C LEU A 355 -30.88 14.93 -25.79
N ALA A 356 -31.53 14.53 -24.70
CA ALA A 356 -32.93 14.11 -24.70
C ALA A 356 -33.86 15.23 -25.21
N GLU A 357 -33.61 16.48 -24.81
CA GLU A 357 -34.33 17.64 -25.35
C GLU A 357 -34.16 17.74 -26.87
N LYS A 358 -32.92 17.63 -27.39
CA LYS A 358 -32.65 17.70 -28.82
C LYS A 358 -33.27 16.53 -29.60
N GLU A 359 -33.29 15.34 -29.04
CA GLU A 359 -33.98 14.17 -29.61
C GLU A 359 -35.50 14.37 -29.67
N GLY A 360 -36.07 15.00 -28.63
CA GLY A 360 -37.46 15.44 -28.60
C GLY A 360 -37.77 16.44 -29.69
N HIS A 361 -36.92 17.47 -29.85
CA HIS A 361 -37.08 18.48 -30.91
C HIS A 361 -36.99 17.86 -32.31
N LEU A 362 -36.04 16.95 -32.55
CA LEU A 362 -35.92 16.23 -33.81
C LEU A 362 -37.16 15.38 -34.10
N THR A 363 -37.73 14.75 -33.07
CA THR A 363 -38.97 13.99 -33.19
C THR A 363 -40.14 14.90 -33.57
N SER A 364 -40.26 16.07 -32.94
CA SER A 364 -41.30 17.07 -33.26
C SER A 364 -41.17 17.58 -34.70
N LEU A 365 -39.96 17.96 -35.12
CA LEU A 365 -39.69 18.41 -36.50
C LEU A 365 -39.99 17.33 -37.54
N ARG A 366 -39.69 16.07 -37.23
CA ARG A 366 -40.07 14.93 -38.10
C ARG A 366 -41.58 14.79 -38.21
N ALA A 367 -42.31 14.93 -37.10
CA ALA A 367 -43.77 14.88 -37.09
C ALA A 367 -44.40 16.05 -37.88
N GLU A 368 -43.91 17.28 -37.69
CA GLU A 368 -44.34 18.45 -38.46
C GLU A 368 -44.07 18.28 -39.96
N ARG A 369 -42.88 17.82 -40.34
CA ARG A 369 -42.55 17.53 -41.74
C ARG A 369 -43.51 16.52 -42.35
N ARG A 370 -43.90 15.48 -41.60
CA ARG A 370 -44.90 14.49 -42.04
C ARG A 370 -46.27 15.14 -42.24
N LYS A 371 -46.73 15.94 -41.27
CA LYS A 371 -48.00 16.66 -41.37
C LYS A 371 -48.05 17.57 -42.59
N HIS A 372 -47.00 18.36 -42.83
CA HIS A 372 -46.92 19.22 -44.02
C HIS A 372 -46.94 18.43 -45.33
N LEU A 373 -46.30 17.26 -45.35
CA LEU A 373 -46.33 16.40 -46.54
C LEU A 373 -47.74 15.86 -46.81
N GLU A 374 -48.48 15.49 -45.76
CA GLU A 374 -49.88 15.08 -45.86
C GLU A 374 -50.77 16.23 -46.38
N GLU A 375 -50.64 17.43 -45.81
CA GLU A 375 -51.36 18.65 -46.25
C GLU A 375 -51.09 18.95 -47.74
N VAL A 376 -49.84 18.85 -48.20
CA VAL A 376 -49.48 19.06 -49.61
C VAL A 376 -50.11 18.01 -50.52
N LEU A 377 -50.15 16.74 -50.10
CA LEU A 377 -50.77 15.69 -50.89
C LEU A 377 -52.29 15.86 -50.98
N GLU A 378 -52.92 16.31 -49.90
CA GLU A 378 -54.35 16.64 -49.85
C GLU A 378 -54.69 17.83 -50.75
N MET A 379 -53.97 18.95 -50.65
CA MET A 379 -54.16 20.10 -51.55
C MET A 379 -54.02 19.71 -53.03
N LYS A 380 -53.07 18.84 -53.37
CA LYS A 380 -52.92 18.32 -54.73
C LYS A 380 -54.13 17.48 -55.17
N GLN A 381 -54.68 16.67 -54.27
CA GLN A 381 -55.87 15.87 -54.56
C GLN A 381 -57.11 16.76 -54.79
N GLU A 382 -57.31 17.78 -53.97
CA GLU A 382 -58.39 18.75 -54.12
C GLU A 382 -58.27 19.55 -55.42
N ALA A 383 -57.06 20.01 -55.77
CA ALA A 383 -56.81 20.72 -57.02
C ALA A 383 -57.13 19.87 -58.26
N LEU A 384 -56.76 18.57 -58.23
CA LEU A 384 -57.10 17.63 -59.31
C LEU A 384 -58.61 17.39 -59.40
N LEU A 385 -59.31 17.23 -58.27
CA LEU A 385 -60.77 17.09 -58.25
C LEU A 385 -61.48 18.33 -58.80
N ALA A 386 -61.03 19.53 -58.41
CA ALA A 386 -61.56 20.78 -58.93
C ALA A 386 -61.37 20.91 -60.45
N ALA A 387 -60.18 20.58 -60.95
CA ALA A 387 -59.89 20.59 -62.39
C ALA A 387 -60.75 19.58 -63.16
N ILE A 388 -60.97 18.38 -62.62
CA ILE A 388 -61.88 17.38 -63.21
C ILE A 388 -63.31 17.93 -63.25
N SER A 389 -63.79 18.50 -62.15
CA SER A 389 -65.13 19.10 -62.06
C SER A 389 -65.30 20.26 -63.05
N GLU A 390 -64.28 21.08 -63.26
CA GLU A 390 -64.29 22.15 -64.26
C GLU A 390 -64.41 21.57 -65.69
N LYS A 391 -63.64 20.52 -66.00
CA LYS A 391 -63.75 19.83 -67.29
C LYS A 391 -65.13 19.23 -67.50
N ASP A 392 -65.73 18.64 -66.46
CA ASP A 392 -67.10 18.10 -66.52
C ASP A 392 -68.16 19.18 -66.76
N ALA A 393 -68.04 20.34 -66.11
CA ALA A 393 -68.91 21.48 -66.37
C ALA A 393 -68.79 21.99 -67.81
N ASN A 394 -67.56 22.11 -68.34
CA ASN A 394 -67.31 22.54 -69.71
C ASN A 394 -67.85 21.54 -70.74
N ILE A 395 -67.71 20.23 -70.50
CA ILE A 395 -68.30 19.18 -71.33
C ILE A 395 -69.83 19.31 -71.33
N ALA A 396 -70.47 19.44 -70.16
CA ALA A 396 -71.91 19.57 -70.05
C ALA A 396 -72.44 20.83 -70.78
N LEU A 397 -71.75 21.97 -70.64
CA LEU A 397 -72.10 23.21 -71.34
C LEU A 397 -72.02 23.06 -72.87
N LEU A 398 -70.97 22.42 -73.40
CA LEU A 398 -70.83 22.17 -74.84
C LEU A 398 -71.83 21.14 -75.36
N GLU A 399 -72.16 20.12 -74.57
CA GLU A 399 -73.16 19.10 -74.91
C GLU A 399 -74.58 19.70 -74.93
N LEU A 400 -74.90 20.64 -74.03
CA LEU A 400 -76.20 21.34 -73.98
C LEU A 400 -76.35 22.45 -75.03
N SER A 401 -75.26 23.14 -75.40
CA SER A 401 -75.27 24.28 -76.33
C SER A 401 -75.10 23.91 -77.80
N SER A 402 -74.68 22.67 -78.12
CA SER A 402 -74.32 22.29 -79.49
C SER A 402 -75.47 21.71 -80.32
N SER A 403 -75.62 22.22 -81.56
CA SER A 403 -76.48 21.67 -82.60
C SER A 403 -75.70 20.71 -83.52
N LYS A 404 -75.31 19.51 -83.05
CA LYS A 404 -74.63 18.44 -83.86
C LYS A 404 -73.48 18.90 -84.79
N LYS A 405 -72.76 20.00 -84.49
CA LYS A 405 -71.65 20.47 -85.33
C LYS A 405 -70.40 19.62 -85.05
N LYS A 406 -69.68 19.22 -86.10
CA LYS A 406 -68.48 18.39 -85.98
C LYS A 406 -67.40 19.01 -85.08
N LYS A 407 -67.17 20.32 -85.20
CA LYS A 407 -66.16 21.06 -84.41
C LYS A 407 -66.43 21.01 -82.89
N THR A 408 -67.69 21.12 -82.47
CA THR A 408 -68.06 21.03 -81.04
C THR A 408 -67.94 19.60 -80.51
N GLN A 409 -68.17 18.58 -81.35
CA GLN A 409 -67.93 17.17 -80.98
C GLN A 409 -66.44 16.87 -80.81
N ASP A 410 -65.58 17.40 -81.68
CA ASP A 410 -64.13 17.23 -81.59
C ASP A 410 -63.58 17.89 -80.31
N GLU A 411 -64.10 19.05 -79.93
CA GLU A 411 -63.75 19.77 -78.69
C GLU A 411 -64.21 19.03 -77.43
N VAL A 412 -65.43 18.48 -77.43
CA VAL A 412 -65.91 17.60 -76.34
C VAL A 412 -65.05 16.33 -76.23
N ALA A 413 -64.64 15.74 -77.35
CA ALA A 413 -63.75 14.59 -77.35
C ALA A 413 -62.35 14.93 -76.83
N ALA A 414 -61.83 16.13 -77.10
CA ALA A 414 -60.58 16.62 -76.54
C ALA A 414 -60.68 16.81 -75.01
N LEU A 415 -61.74 17.48 -74.52
CA LEU A 415 -61.97 17.67 -73.09
C LEU A 415 -62.15 16.34 -72.34
N LYS A 416 -62.80 15.34 -72.95
CA LYS A 416 -62.90 13.99 -72.37
C LYS A 416 -61.53 13.32 -72.21
N ARG A 417 -60.64 13.43 -73.20
CA ARG A 417 -59.26 12.91 -73.10
C ARG A 417 -58.45 13.63 -72.03
N GLU A 418 -58.56 14.96 -71.94
CA GLU A 418 -57.89 15.74 -70.89
C GLU A 418 -58.40 15.37 -69.50
N LYS A 419 -59.71 15.21 -69.33
CA LYS A 419 -60.33 14.71 -68.10
C LYS A 419 -59.79 13.32 -67.74
N ASP A 420 -59.75 12.38 -68.67
CA ASP A 420 -59.24 11.03 -68.41
C ASP A 420 -57.77 11.06 -67.93
N GLY A 421 -56.96 11.98 -68.49
CA GLY A 421 -55.61 12.25 -68.00
C GLY A 421 -55.58 12.75 -66.56
N LEU A 422 -56.45 13.70 -66.20
CA LEU A 422 -56.56 14.21 -64.82
C LEU A 422 -57.06 13.14 -63.84
N VAL A 423 -58.01 12.29 -64.26
CA VAL A 423 -58.50 11.16 -63.46
C VAL A 423 -57.39 10.13 -63.21
N HIS A 424 -56.52 9.89 -64.19
CA HIS A 424 -55.37 9.02 -64.00
C HIS A 424 -54.37 9.61 -63.00
N GLN A 425 -54.08 10.92 -63.09
CA GLN A 425 -53.23 11.62 -62.13
C GLN A 425 -53.82 11.60 -60.72
N LEU A 426 -55.15 11.75 -60.58
CA LEU A 426 -55.85 11.64 -59.31
C LEU A 426 -55.69 10.24 -58.69
N LYS A 427 -55.83 9.17 -59.48
CA LYS A 427 -55.61 7.79 -59.00
C LYS A 427 -54.18 7.59 -58.50
N GLN A 428 -53.19 8.07 -59.26
CA GLN A 428 -51.78 8.00 -58.85
C GLN A 428 -51.54 8.79 -57.55
N GLN A 429 -52.15 9.96 -57.42
CA GLN A 429 -52.01 10.79 -56.23
C GLN A 429 -52.64 10.13 -54.99
N THR A 430 -53.81 9.52 -55.12
CA THR A 430 -54.44 8.74 -54.05
C THR A 430 -53.56 7.57 -53.62
N GLN A 431 -52.94 6.88 -54.57
CA GLN A 431 -51.99 5.80 -54.27
C GLN A 431 -50.74 6.31 -53.54
N ASN A 432 -50.18 7.45 -53.96
CA ASN A 432 -49.04 8.08 -53.28
C ASN A 432 -49.38 8.48 -51.83
N ARG A 433 -50.59 9.02 -51.60
CA ARG A 433 -51.08 9.36 -50.25
C ARG A 433 -51.21 8.12 -49.37
N MET A 434 -51.79 7.03 -49.89
CA MET A 434 -51.89 5.77 -49.16
C MET A 434 -50.52 5.17 -48.83
N LYS A 435 -49.56 5.24 -49.76
CA LYS A 435 -48.20 4.74 -49.52
C LYS A 435 -47.50 5.53 -48.41
N LEU A 436 -47.62 6.85 -48.40
CA LEU A 436 -47.08 7.69 -47.32
C LEU A 436 -47.68 7.32 -45.95
N MET A 437 -48.99 7.08 -45.90
CA MET A 437 -49.67 6.65 -44.67
C MET A 437 -49.16 5.29 -44.19
N SER A 438 -48.82 4.37 -45.11
CA SER A 438 -48.24 3.05 -44.77
C SER A 438 -46.81 3.17 -44.23
N ASP A 439 -45.95 3.95 -44.90
CA ASP A 439 -44.55 4.15 -44.50
C ASP A 439 -44.45 4.85 -43.12
N ASN A 440 -45.47 5.62 -42.73
CA ASN A 440 -45.55 6.29 -41.42
C ASN A 440 -45.81 5.33 -40.23
N TYR A 441 -46.45 4.18 -40.43
CA TYR A 441 -46.72 3.21 -39.35
C TYR A 441 -45.47 2.39 -38.97
N GLU A 442 -44.56 2.15 -39.92
CA GLU A 442 -43.33 1.39 -39.65
C GLU A 442 -42.31 2.19 -38.80
N ASP A 443 -42.30 3.53 -38.92
CA ASP A 443 -41.39 4.42 -38.18
C ASP A 443 -41.79 4.62 -36.71
N GLU A 444 -43.08 4.52 -36.36
CA GLU A 444 -43.54 4.53 -34.96
C GLU A 444 -43.26 3.21 -34.22
N HIS A 445 -43.37 2.07 -34.90
CA HIS A 445 -43.11 0.76 -34.27
C HIS A 445 -41.63 0.50 -33.98
N LEU A 446 -40.70 1.17 -34.68
CA LEU A 446 -39.27 1.11 -34.36
C LEU A 446 -38.92 1.82 -33.04
N LYS A 447 -39.81 2.67 -32.48
CA LYS A 447 -39.60 3.34 -31.19
C LYS A 447 -40.06 2.54 -29.97
N VAL A 448 -40.93 1.54 -30.14
CA VAL A 448 -41.46 0.75 -29.00
C VAL A 448 -40.50 -0.39 -28.59
N SER A 449 -39.48 -0.69 -29.40
CA SER A 449 -38.46 -1.70 -29.10
C SER A 449 -37.25 -1.17 -28.32
N SER A 450 -37.25 0.10 -27.92
CA SER A 450 -36.26 0.65 -26.98
C SER A 450 -36.84 0.59 -25.56
N PRO A 451 -36.23 -0.17 -24.63
CA PRO A 451 -36.79 -0.35 -23.31
C PRO A 451 -36.78 0.97 -22.54
N SER A 452 -37.97 1.31 -22.06
CA SER A 452 -38.34 2.20 -20.95
C SER A 452 -37.19 2.86 -20.17
N SER A 453 -37.17 4.18 -20.25
CA SER A 453 -36.23 5.13 -19.63
C SER A 453 -36.50 5.44 -18.14
N GLU A 454 -36.68 4.44 -17.28
CA GLU A 454 -36.86 4.64 -15.82
C GLU A 454 -35.83 3.92 -14.93
N GLN A 455 -34.62 3.64 -15.43
CA GLN A 455 -33.53 3.16 -14.56
C GLN A 455 -32.26 4.00 -14.70
N PRO A 456 -31.57 4.29 -13.58
CA PRO A 456 -30.35 5.09 -13.58
C PRO A 456 -29.31 4.40 -14.45
N ASN A 457 -28.73 5.20 -15.34
CA ASN A 457 -27.74 4.90 -16.36
C ASN A 457 -26.75 3.79 -15.95
N ASN A 458 -27.07 2.54 -16.27
CA ASN A 458 -26.16 1.40 -16.16
C ASN A 458 -25.76 1.02 -17.60
N HIS A 459 -24.72 1.66 -18.12
CA HIS A 459 -24.05 1.16 -19.32
C HIS A 459 -23.52 -0.24 -18.98
N LYS A 460 -24.27 -1.29 -19.34
CA LYS A 460 -23.78 -2.65 -19.14
C LYS A 460 -22.49 -2.81 -19.98
N PRO A 461 -21.39 -3.30 -19.38
CA PRO A 461 -20.10 -3.42 -20.06
C PRO A 461 -20.18 -4.35 -21.27
N SER A 462 -19.46 -4.02 -22.34
CA SER A 462 -19.32 -4.87 -23.53
C SER A 462 -18.84 -6.28 -23.14
N PRO A 463 -19.20 -7.36 -23.87
CA PRO A 463 -18.62 -8.70 -23.67
C PRO A 463 -17.09 -8.70 -23.46
N ASP A 464 -16.37 -7.87 -24.23
CA ASP A 464 -14.91 -7.71 -24.10
C ASP A 464 -14.47 -7.04 -22.79
N GLN A 465 -15.32 -6.18 -22.22
CA GLN A 465 -15.08 -5.53 -20.93
C GLN A 465 -15.33 -6.46 -19.74
N ILE A 466 -16.12 -7.54 -19.92
CA ILE A 466 -16.39 -8.55 -18.88
C ILE A 466 -15.29 -9.63 -18.86
N LEU A 467 -14.65 -9.88 -20.00
CA LEU A 467 -13.65 -10.93 -20.16
C LEU A 467 -12.42 -10.74 -19.25
N SER A 468 -11.90 -9.51 -19.14
CA SER A 468 -10.70 -9.23 -18.33
C SER A 468 -10.95 -9.44 -16.83
N PRO A 469 -11.99 -8.82 -16.20
CA PRO A 469 -12.31 -9.07 -14.80
C PRO A 469 -12.53 -10.54 -14.47
N LEU A 470 -13.15 -11.29 -15.39
CA LEU A 470 -13.47 -12.69 -15.20
C LEU A 470 -12.21 -13.59 -15.22
N LEU A 471 -11.23 -13.27 -16.07
CA LEU A 471 -9.92 -13.93 -16.08
C LEU A 471 -9.14 -13.63 -14.79
N ASP A 472 -9.15 -12.38 -14.33
CA ASP A 472 -8.47 -11.95 -13.12
C ASP A 472 -9.06 -12.63 -11.88
N LEU A 473 -10.40 -12.69 -11.78
CA LEU A 473 -11.11 -13.41 -10.73
C LEU A 473 -10.78 -14.90 -10.73
N ASN A 474 -10.75 -15.54 -11.91
CA ASN A 474 -10.37 -16.95 -12.00
C ASN A 474 -8.92 -17.19 -11.55
N GLN A 475 -7.98 -16.30 -11.92
CA GLN A 475 -6.59 -16.39 -11.48
C GLN A 475 -6.45 -16.19 -9.96
N ASN A 476 -7.17 -15.22 -9.39
CA ASN A 476 -7.22 -14.98 -7.95
C ASN A 476 -7.82 -16.18 -7.20
N ARG A 477 -8.87 -16.80 -7.76
CA ARG A 477 -9.45 -18.02 -7.22
C ARG A 477 -8.44 -19.17 -7.16
N SER A 478 -7.64 -19.38 -8.21
CA SER A 478 -6.58 -20.39 -8.21
C SER A 478 -5.50 -20.11 -7.16
N LYS A 479 -5.11 -18.84 -7.00
CA LYS A 479 -4.17 -18.42 -5.93
C LYS A 479 -4.75 -18.68 -4.54
N LEU A 480 -6.02 -18.36 -4.32
CA LEU A 480 -6.70 -18.63 -3.05
C LEU A 480 -6.76 -20.12 -2.73
N LYS A 481 -7.03 -20.98 -3.71
CA LYS A 481 -6.99 -22.44 -3.51
C LYS A 481 -5.60 -22.91 -3.08
N LEU A 482 -4.54 -22.40 -3.72
CA LEU A 482 -3.16 -22.73 -3.33
C LEU A 482 -2.85 -22.26 -1.90
N TYR A 483 -3.26 -21.04 -1.56
CA TYR A 483 -3.07 -20.48 -0.22
C TYR A 483 -3.80 -21.29 0.84
N ILE A 484 -5.08 -21.61 0.62
CA ILE A 484 -5.88 -22.48 1.48
C ILE A 484 -5.23 -23.85 1.62
N SER A 485 -4.73 -24.45 0.53
CA SER A 485 -4.03 -25.73 0.57
C SER A 485 -2.80 -25.67 1.47
N HIS A 486 -2.04 -24.58 1.41
CA HIS A 486 -0.85 -24.38 2.24
C HIS A 486 -1.22 -24.25 3.72
N LEU A 487 -2.17 -23.38 4.06
CA LEU A 487 -2.68 -23.21 5.43
C LEU A 487 -3.21 -24.54 6.01
N THR A 488 -3.95 -25.28 5.20
CA THR A 488 -4.52 -26.58 5.60
C THR A 488 -3.41 -27.61 5.86
N SER A 489 -2.36 -27.64 5.02
CA SER A 489 -1.18 -28.51 5.23
C SER A 489 -0.44 -28.17 6.52
N LEU A 490 -0.21 -26.88 6.78
CA LEU A 490 0.44 -26.42 8.00
C LEU A 490 -0.35 -26.83 9.26
N CYS A 491 -1.68 -26.70 9.21
CA CYS A 491 -2.54 -27.17 10.30
C CYS A 491 -2.42 -28.69 10.50
N GLN A 492 -2.47 -29.48 9.40
CA GLN A 492 -2.38 -30.95 9.47
C GLN A 492 -1.03 -31.45 10.01
N GLU A 493 0.07 -30.79 9.66
CA GLU A 493 1.41 -31.16 10.14
C GLU A 493 1.61 -30.91 11.64
N ARG A 494 0.87 -29.95 12.21
CA ARG A 494 1.03 -29.51 13.59
C ARG A 494 -0.01 -30.11 14.53
N ASP A 495 -1.28 -29.88 14.25
CA ASP A 495 -2.39 -30.49 14.98
C ASP A 495 -3.63 -30.62 14.07
N PRO A 496 -3.94 -31.84 13.60
CA PRO A 496 -5.12 -32.11 12.77
C PRO A 496 -6.44 -31.68 13.40
N ILE A 497 -6.51 -31.54 14.73
CA ILE A 497 -7.72 -31.13 15.46
C ILE A 497 -8.14 -29.70 15.09
N ILE A 498 -7.21 -28.84 14.66
CA ILE A 498 -7.50 -27.46 14.22
C ILE A 498 -8.56 -27.44 13.09
N LEU A 499 -8.59 -28.49 12.26
CA LEU A 499 -9.49 -28.59 11.10
C LEU A 499 -10.66 -29.56 11.32
N GLN A 500 -10.85 -30.10 12.51
CA GLN A 500 -11.75 -31.24 12.76
C GLN A 500 -13.22 -30.96 12.37
N ASP A 501 -13.67 -29.71 12.47
CA ASP A 501 -15.02 -29.27 12.09
C ASP A 501 -15.03 -28.32 10.86
N PHE A 502 -13.90 -28.22 10.16
CA PHE A 502 -13.69 -27.26 9.07
C PHE A 502 -13.50 -27.98 7.74
N ALA A 503 -14.57 -28.04 6.93
CA ALA A 503 -14.53 -28.58 5.59
C ALA A 503 -14.44 -27.45 4.54
N PRO A 504 -13.62 -27.59 3.50
CA PRO A 504 -13.53 -26.60 2.43
C PRO A 504 -14.85 -26.47 1.68
N PRO A 505 -15.21 -25.25 1.21
CA PRO A 505 -16.45 -25.01 0.49
C PRO A 505 -16.45 -25.73 -0.87
N PRO A 506 -17.62 -26.00 -1.48
CA PRO A 506 -17.72 -26.65 -2.79
C PRO A 506 -16.88 -25.96 -3.88
N ALA A 507 -16.76 -24.64 -3.81
CA ALA A 507 -15.93 -23.83 -4.71
C ALA A 507 -14.45 -24.26 -4.75
N TYR A 508 -13.92 -24.82 -3.65
CA TYR A 508 -12.55 -25.30 -3.56
C TYR A 508 -12.29 -26.49 -4.49
N HIS A 509 -13.28 -27.35 -4.67
CA HIS A 509 -13.17 -28.57 -5.47
C HIS A 509 -13.46 -28.37 -6.96
N ARG A 510 -13.93 -27.18 -7.36
CA ARG A 510 -14.18 -26.87 -8.78
C ARG A 510 -12.87 -26.89 -9.55
N SER A 511 -12.78 -27.65 -10.63
CA SER A 511 -11.56 -27.78 -11.43
C SER A 511 -11.27 -26.51 -12.23
N ASP A 512 -10.02 -26.07 -12.23
CA ASP A 512 -9.52 -25.01 -13.11
C ASP A 512 -9.23 -25.63 -14.49
N SER A 513 -10.29 -25.91 -15.26
CA SER A 513 -10.15 -26.58 -16.55
C SER A 513 -9.56 -25.64 -17.61
N ALA A 514 -8.52 -26.08 -18.32
CA ALA A 514 -7.99 -25.37 -19.48
C ALA A 514 -9.03 -25.22 -20.60
N SER A 515 -10.06 -26.09 -20.64
CA SER A 515 -11.17 -25.99 -21.57
C SER A 515 -12.11 -24.80 -21.28
N TRP A 516 -12.12 -24.30 -20.04
CA TRP A 516 -12.99 -23.19 -19.62
C TRP A 516 -12.62 -21.89 -20.34
N HIS A 517 -11.32 -21.62 -20.54
CA HIS A 517 -10.85 -20.46 -21.31
C HIS A 517 -11.32 -20.48 -22.76
N THR A 518 -11.29 -21.65 -23.41
CA THR A 518 -11.78 -21.82 -24.79
C THR A 518 -13.30 -21.69 -24.86
N GLN A 519 -14.01 -22.17 -23.84
CA GLN A 519 -15.46 -22.11 -23.76
C GLN A 519 -15.94 -20.68 -23.53
N LEU A 520 -15.21 -19.87 -22.78
CA LEU A 520 -15.46 -18.47 -22.49
C LEU A 520 -15.66 -17.62 -23.76
N GLN A 521 -14.83 -17.86 -24.78
CA GLN A 521 -14.89 -17.15 -26.07
C GLN A 521 -16.15 -17.48 -26.89
N SER A 522 -16.85 -18.57 -26.56
CA SER A 522 -18.07 -19.02 -27.23
C SER A 522 -19.36 -18.70 -26.47
N MET A 523 -19.26 -18.11 -25.26
CA MET A 523 -20.41 -17.80 -24.41
C MET A 523 -21.15 -16.53 -24.87
N THR A 524 -22.47 -16.52 -24.67
CA THR A 524 -23.27 -15.31 -24.84
C THR A 524 -22.99 -14.32 -23.70
N ARG A 525 -23.38 -13.05 -23.89
CA ARG A 525 -23.22 -12.01 -22.87
C ARG A 525 -23.87 -12.37 -21.53
N GLU A 526 -25.10 -12.88 -21.56
CA GLU A 526 -25.84 -13.29 -20.36
C GLU A 526 -25.14 -14.45 -19.63
N GLN A 527 -24.53 -15.36 -20.39
CA GLN A 527 -23.75 -16.46 -19.85
C GLN A 527 -22.45 -15.97 -19.20
N MET A 528 -21.77 -14.99 -19.80
CA MET A 528 -20.58 -14.37 -19.20
C MET A 528 -20.90 -13.54 -17.95
N GLU A 529 -22.02 -12.82 -17.94
CA GLU A 529 -22.50 -12.09 -16.74
C GLU A 529 -22.82 -13.07 -15.59
N ALA A 530 -23.48 -14.19 -15.89
CA ALA A 530 -23.77 -15.24 -14.89
C ALA A 530 -22.50 -15.94 -14.39
N GLU A 531 -21.53 -16.21 -15.28
CA GLU A 531 -20.25 -16.82 -14.90
C GLU A 531 -19.41 -15.85 -14.06
N LEU A 532 -19.48 -14.54 -14.32
CA LEU A 532 -18.81 -13.51 -13.52
C LEU A 532 -19.34 -13.53 -12.09
N GLU A 533 -20.66 -13.46 -11.92
CA GLU A 533 -21.31 -13.47 -10.61
C GLU A 533 -21.01 -14.76 -9.86
N GLN A 534 -20.95 -15.89 -10.57
CA GLN A 534 -20.53 -17.17 -10.00
C GLN A 534 -19.07 -17.14 -9.53
N CYS A 535 -18.14 -16.62 -10.34
CA CYS A 535 -16.74 -16.51 -9.98
C CYS A 535 -16.51 -15.57 -8.78
N GLU A 536 -17.24 -14.46 -8.69
CA GLU A 536 -17.21 -13.54 -7.54
C GLU A 536 -17.68 -14.23 -6.26
N ARG A 537 -18.81 -14.94 -6.34
CA ARG A 537 -19.38 -15.69 -5.20
C ARG A 537 -18.44 -16.79 -4.72
N GLU A 538 -17.90 -17.59 -5.64
CA GLU A 538 -16.94 -18.64 -5.34
C GLU A 538 -15.63 -18.08 -4.76
N GLY A 539 -15.19 -16.91 -5.26
CA GLY A 539 -14.02 -16.20 -4.72
C GLY A 539 -14.24 -15.73 -3.28
N ALA A 540 -15.42 -15.18 -2.98
CA ALA A 540 -15.79 -14.76 -1.64
C ALA A 540 -15.87 -15.95 -0.67
N GLU A 541 -16.49 -17.07 -1.07
CA GLU A 541 -16.54 -18.30 -0.26
C GLU A 541 -15.13 -18.81 0.09
N LEU A 542 -14.21 -18.78 -0.86
CA LEU A 542 -12.83 -19.20 -0.64
C LEU A 542 -12.07 -18.22 0.27
N GLN A 543 -12.25 -16.92 0.09
CA GLN A 543 -11.65 -15.91 0.96
C GLN A 543 -12.14 -16.05 2.40
N ASP A 544 -13.44 -16.23 2.59
CA ASP A 544 -14.04 -16.42 3.91
C ASP A 544 -13.51 -17.70 4.57
N TYR A 545 -13.36 -18.79 3.81
CA TYR A 545 -12.76 -20.02 4.31
C TYR A 545 -11.29 -19.82 4.72
N ALA A 546 -10.48 -19.15 3.89
CA ALA A 546 -9.08 -18.85 4.21
C ALA A 546 -8.96 -18.02 5.50
N ASN A 547 -9.81 -17.01 5.65
CA ASN A 547 -9.87 -16.17 6.86
C ASN A 547 -10.25 -16.99 8.10
N GLN A 548 -11.20 -17.91 7.98
CA GLN A 548 -11.60 -18.77 9.09
C GLN A 548 -10.48 -19.75 9.50
N VAL A 549 -9.74 -20.30 8.54
CA VAL A 549 -8.56 -21.13 8.83
C VAL A 549 -7.48 -20.32 9.53
N LEU A 550 -7.17 -19.11 9.06
CA LEU A 550 -6.23 -18.20 9.73
C LEU A 550 -6.67 -17.85 11.14
N GLN A 551 -7.97 -17.64 11.37
CA GLN A 551 -8.51 -17.39 12.71
C GLN A 551 -8.31 -18.60 13.64
N GLN A 552 -8.55 -19.83 13.15
CA GLN A 552 -8.28 -21.03 13.93
C GLN A 552 -6.78 -21.20 14.24
N ILE A 553 -5.91 -20.86 13.29
CA ILE A 553 -4.45 -20.84 13.51
C ILE A 553 -4.10 -19.81 14.59
N ALA A 554 -4.63 -18.59 14.50
CA ALA A 554 -4.36 -17.52 15.47
C ALA A 554 -4.81 -17.90 16.90
N GLU A 555 -5.96 -18.58 17.03
CA GLU A 555 -6.52 -18.98 18.33
C GLU A 555 -5.79 -20.18 18.96
N ARG A 556 -5.29 -21.12 18.15
CA ARG A 556 -4.76 -22.41 18.64
C ARG A 556 -3.24 -22.53 18.53
N CYS A 557 -2.62 -21.86 17.56
CA CYS A 557 -1.20 -21.95 17.23
C CYS A 557 -0.64 -20.60 16.73
N PRO A 558 -0.55 -19.57 17.60
CA PRO A 558 -0.10 -18.23 17.20
C PRO A 558 1.34 -18.18 16.64
N ASP A 559 2.17 -19.18 16.98
CA ASP A 559 3.52 -19.36 16.42
C ASP A 559 3.52 -19.77 14.94
N ILE A 560 2.46 -20.44 14.46
CA ILE A 560 2.26 -20.74 13.03
C ILE A 560 1.82 -19.48 12.29
N LEU A 561 1.01 -18.62 12.92
CA LEU A 561 0.60 -17.34 12.33
C LEU A 561 1.82 -16.48 12.02
N GLU A 562 2.82 -16.44 12.91
CA GLU A 562 4.08 -15.74 12.70
C GLU A 562 4.87 -16.31 11.50
N GLN A 563 4.90 -17.63 11.32
CA GLN A 563 5.51 -18.26 10.14
C GLN A 563 4.77 -17.90 8.84
N VAL A 564 3.44 -17.84 8.87
CA VAL A 564 2.62 -17.44 7.72
C VAL A 564 2.85 -15.97 7.37
N VAL A 565 2.93 -15.09 8.37
CA VAL A 565 3.23 -13.66 8.19
C VAL A 565 4.62 -13.47 7.59
N ASN A 566 5.65 -14.12 8.15
CA ASN A 566 7.01 -14.04 7.64
C ASN A 566 7.12 -14.57 6.19
N ALA A 567 6.42 -15.66 5.85
CA ALA A 567 6.40 -16.19 4.49
C ALA A 567 5.70 -15.25 3.48
N LEU A 568 4.70 -14.50 3.92
CA LEU A 568 4.02 -13.49 3.11
C LEU A 568 4.88 -12.24 2.92
N GLU A 569 5.63 -11.82 3.95
CA GLU A 569 6.59 -10.71 3.90
C GLU A 569 7.78 -11.03 2.98
N ASP A 570 8.29 -12.28 3.00
CA ASP A 570 9.36 -12.73 2.11
C ASP A 570 8.93 -12.87 0.62
N SER A 571 7.61 -12.87 0.35
CA SER A 571 7.03 -13.04 -0.99
C SER A 571 6.59 -11.74 -1.67
N CYS A 572 6.65 -10.61 -0.96
CA CYS A 572 6.36 -9.26 -1.46
C CYS A 572 7.66 -8.50 -1.81
#